data_AF-A0A9E5QJZ8-F1
#
_entry.id   AF-A0A9E5QJZ8-F1
#
_cell.length_a   1.000
_cell.length_b   1.000
_cell.length_c   1.000
_cell.angle_alpha   90.00
_cell.angle_beta   90.00
_cell.angle_gamma   90.00
#
_symmetry.space_group_name_H-M   'P 1'
#
loop_
_entity.id
_entity.type
_entity.pdbx_description
1 polymer ?
#
loop_
_entity_poly.entity_id
_entity_poly.type
_entity_poly.pdbx_seq_one_letter_code
_entity_poly.pdbx_strand_id
1 'polypeptide(L)' 'TGKLLADKKILLAEMWIDKIRWSESKIYVDLPGKKIKESPEYDRSVPVDRDYEERLFEFYGRKGYWL' A
#
# COMPACT_ATOMS: atom_id res chain seq x y z
N THR A 1 -20.86 -1.27 -17.26
CA THR A 1 -19.92 -2.42 -17.24
C THR A 1 -18.73 -2.07 -16.35
N GLY A 2 -18.82 -2.31 -15.04
CA GLY A 2 -17.80 -1.92 -14.07
C GLY A 2 -17.04 -3.14 -13.56
N LYS A 3 -15.99 -3.54 -14.28
CA LYS A 3 -15.10 -4.65 -13.92
C LYS A 3 -13.71 -4.06 -13.82
N LEU A 4 -13.16 -3.85 -12.60
CA LEU A 4 -11.74 -3.46 -12.38
C LEU A 4 -11.29 -3.46 -10.90
N LEU A 5 -11.86 -4.31 -10.03
CA LEU A 5 -11.36 -4.43 -8.63
C LEU A 5 -11.03 -5.88 -8.22
N ALA A 6 -11.09 -6.85 -9.12
CA ALA A 6 -10.96 -8.25 -8.73
C ALA A 6 -9.51 -8.76 -8.58
N ASP A 7 -8.46 -8.03 -8.98
CA ASP A 7 -7.09 -8.56 -8.83
C ASP A 7 -5.96 -7.52 -8.69
N LYS A 8 -6.28 -6.26 -8.38
CA LYS A 8 -5.22 -5.27 -8.13
C LYS A 8 -4.60 -5.53 -6.75
N LYS A 9 -3.36 -5.99 -6.75
CA LYS A 9 -2.55 -6.09 -5.53
C LYS A 9 -1.87 -4.75 -5.28
N ILE A 10 -1.73 -4.41 -4.01
CA ILE A 10 -1.07 -3.18 -3.58
C ILE A 10 -0.03 -3.52 -2.51
N LEU A 11 0.97 -2.66 -2.37
CA LEU A 11 1.97 -2.76 -1.33
C LEU A 11 1.73 -1.65 -0.29
N LEU A 12 1.82 -2.00 0.99
CA LEU A 12 1.71 -1.07 2.11
C LEU A 12 2.94 -1.23 2.99
N ALA A 13 3.53 -0.12 3.41
CA ALA A 13 4.64 -0.14 4.34
C ALA A 13 4.15 -0.47 5.76
N GLU A 14 4.92 -1.26 6.50
CA GLU A 14 4.62 -1.65 7.89
C GLU A 14 4.41 -0.42 8.79
N MET A 15 5.20 0.63 8.59
CA MET A 15 5.13 1.88 9.34
C MET A 15 3.81 2.66 9.16
N TRP A 16 2.92 2.25 8.25
CA TRP A 16 1.60 2.87 8.07
C TRP A 16 0.48 2.12 8.83
N ILE A 17 0.82 1.00 9.47
CA ILE A 17 -0.10 0.23 10.31
C ILE A 17 -0.33 0.97 11.63
N ASP A 18 -1.59 1.26 11.93
CA ASP A 18 -2.02 1.84 13.21
C ASP A 18 -2.16 0.73 14.27
N LYS A 19 -2.85 -0.36 13.92
CA LYS A 19 -3.06 -1.50 14.82
C LYS A 19 -3.38 -2.77 14.08
N ILE A 20 -2.98 -3.89 14.68
CA ILE A 20 -3.35 -5.24 14.24
C ILE A 20 -4.35 -5.81 15.26
N ARG A 21 -5.50 -6.28 14.77
CA ARG A 21 -6.54 -6.95 15.57
C ARG A 21 -6.67 -8.39 15.10
N TRP A 22 -5.87 -9.26 15.69
CA TRP A 22 -5.80 -10.68 15.33
C TRP A 22 -7.12 -11.41 15.50
N SER A 23 -7.85 -11.14 16.59
CA SER A 23 -9.18 -11.73 16.85
C SER A 23 -10.21 -11.40 15.76
N GLU A 24 -10.02 -10.29 15.05
CA GLU A 24 -10.88 -9.86 13.95
C GLU A 24 -10.29 -10.20 12.57
N SER A 25 -9.06 -10.72 12.51
CA SER A 25 -8.28 -10.87 11.28
C SER A 25 -8.19 -9.56 10.48
N LYS A 26 -7.99 -8.42 11.16
CA LYS A 26 -7.93 -7.10 10.54
C LYS A 26 -6.64 -6.35 10.88
N ILE A 27 -6.17 -5.61 9.89
CA ILE A 27 -5.13 -4.59 10.02
C ILE A 27 -5.79 -3.24 9.78
N TYR A 28 -5.52 -2.29 10.66
CA TYR A 28 -5.96 -0.91 10.53
C TYR A 28 -4.75 -0.07 10.15
N VAL A 29 -4.92 0.79 9.16
CA VAL A 29 -3.87 1.66 8.62
C VAL A 29 -4.32 3.11 8.68
N ASP A 30 -3.38 4.01 8.91
CA ASP A 30 -3.61 5.46 8.87
C ASP A 30 -3.57 5.96 7.42
N LEU A 31 -4.47 5.45 6.57
CA LEU A 31 -4.58 5.81 5.15
C LEU A 31 -6.05 5.92 4.71
N PRO A 32 -6.43 6.97 3.96
CA PRO A 32 -7.77 7.07 3.39
C PRO A 32 -8.04 5.93 2.40
N GLY A 33 -9.19 5.27 2.53
CA GLY A 33 -9.57 4.15 1.63
C GLY A 33 -9.58 4.52 0.15
N LYS A 34 -9.84 5.80 -0.20
CA LYS A 34 -9.72 6.31 -1.58
C LYS A 34 -8.27 6.22 -2.09
N LYS A 35 -7.30 6.64 -1.29
CA LYS A 35 -5.86 6.57 -1.63
C LYS A 35 -5.40 5.13 -1.81
N ILE A 36 -5.94 4.19 -1.03
CA ILE A 36 -5.65 2.75 -1.17
C ILE A 36 -6.11 2.22 -2.55
N LYS A 37 -7.30 2.63 -3.03
CA LYS A 37 -7.81 2.22 -4.35
C LYS A 37 -6.99 2.79 -5.50
N GLU A 38 -6.51 4.02 -5.34
CA GLU A 38 -5.71 4.75 -6.33
C GLU A 38 -4.21 4.37 -6.31
N SER A 39 -3.77 3.54 -5.35
CA SER A 39 -2.38 3.13 -5.15
C SER A 39 -1.73 2.55 -6.42
N PRO A 40 -0.41 2.72 -6.64
CA PRO A 40 0.31 1.95 -7.65
C PRO A 40 0.04 0.44 -7.50
N GLU A 41 -0.10 -0.27 -8.62
CA GLU A 41 -0.21 -1.73 -8.58
C GLU A 41 1.12 -2.35 -8.10
N TYR A 42 0.99 -3.43 -7.34
CA TYR A 42 2.11 -4.25 -6.89
C TYR A 42 2.19 -5.52 -7.75
N ASP A 43 3.21 -5.59 -8.58
CA ASP A 43 3.57 -6.78 -9.35
C ASP A 43 4.55 -7.65 -8.55
N ARG A 44 4.12 -8.86 -8.19
CA ARG A 44 4.96 -9.82 -7.42
C ARG A 44 6.08 -10.46 -8.24
N SER A 45 6.04 -10.34 -9.57
CA SER A 45 7.08 -10.87 -10.47
C SER A 45 8.29 -9.94 -10.58
N VAL A 46 8.13 -8.67 -10.18
CA VAL A 46 9.16 -7.65 -10.21
C VAL A 46 9.71 -7.46 -8.79
N PRO A 47 11.04 -7.53 -8.59
CA PRO A 47 11.64 -7.17 -7.31
C PRO A 47 11.24 -5.75 -6.90
N VAL A 48 10.91 -5.57 -5.62
CA VAL A 48 10.71 -4.23 -5.07
C VAL A 48 12.09 -3.56 -4.97
N ASP A 49 12.30 -2.54 -5.78
CA ASP A 49 13.50 -1.72 -5.78
C ASP A 49 13.26 -0.35 -5.15
N ARG A 50 14.35 0.42 -5.01
CA ARG A 50 14.32 1.74 -4.39
C ARG A 50 13.43 2.71 -5.15
N ASP A 51 13.46 2.67 -6.48
CA ASP A 51 12.69 3.57 -7.34
C ASP A 51 11.17 3.33 -7.18
N TYR A 52 10.76 2.07 -7.05
CA TYR A 52 9.38 1.72 -6.72
C TYR A 52 8.99 2.21 -5.31
N GLU A 53 9.83 1.95 -4.31
CA GLU A 53 9.59 2.42 -2.94
C GLU A 53 9.44 3.96 -2.90
N GLU A 54 10.32 4.71 -3.56
CA GLU A 54 10.26 6.18 -3.61
C GLU A 54 8.95 6.68 -4.23
N ARG A 55 8.56 6.13 -5.40
CA ARG A 55 7.29 6.46 -6.06
C ARG A 55 6.07 6.13 -5.20
N LEU A 56 6.12 5.01 -4.49
CA LEU A 56 5.04 4.59 -3.60
C LEU A 56 4.90 5.56 -2.42
N PHE A 57 6.02 5.90 -1.77
CA PHE A 57 6.04 6.83 -0.66
C PHE A 57 5.63 8.25 -1.07
N GLU A 58 6.07 8.72 -2.24
CA GLU A 58 5.65 10.00 -2.83
C GLU A 58 4.13 10.02 -3.09
N PHE A 59 3.56 8.96 -3.70
CA PHE A 59 2.13 8.85 -3.95
C PHE A 59 1.27 8.99 -2.68
N TYR A 60 1.76 8.40 -1.58
CA TYR A 60 1.12 8.48 -0.26
C TYR A 60 1.51 9.73 0.53
N GLY A 61 2.44 10.55 0.05
CA GLY A 61 2.94 11.73 0.77
C GLY A 61 3.65 11.38 2.08
N ARG A 62 4.30 10.23 2.15
CA ARG A 62 5.00 9.72 3.34
C ARG A 62 6.51 9.81 3.13
N LYS A 63 7.26 10.04 4.20
CA LYS A 63 8.74 10.00 4.15
C LYS A 63 9.22 8.56 4.16
N GLY A 64 10.20 8.25 3.32
CA GLY A 64 10.87 6.95 3.32
C GLY A 64 11.55 6.67 4.66
N TYR A 65 11.61 5.40 5.07
CA TYR A 65 12.33 4.98 6.28
C TYR A 65 13.86 5.10 6.14
N TRP A 66 14.35 5.34 4.92
CA TRP A 66 15.76 5.44 4.53
C TRP A 66 16.33 6.86 4.59
N LEU A 67 15.55 7.81 5.09
CA LEU A 67 15.94 9.22 5.24
C LEU A 67 16.27 9.57 6.68
#